data_AF-A0A418UST6-F1
#
_entry.id   AF-A0A418UST6-F1
#
_cell.length_a   1.000
_cell.length_b   1.000
_cell.length_c   1.000
_cell.angle_alpha   90.00
_cell.angle_beta   90.00
_cell.angle_gamma   90.00
#
_symmetry.space_group_name_H-M   'P 1'
#
loop_
_entity.id
_entity.type
_entity.pdbx_description
1 polymer ?
#
loop_
_entity_poly.entity_id
_entity_poly.type
_entity_poly.pdbx_seq_one_letter_code
_entity_poly.pdbx_strand_id
1 'polypeptide(L)'
;MPESADWKKVLLLSVLLGTASLVLNISFQEEIEGGWQTYSGFRKTGAKLVNSGSLWAALAFYCGSLTATPRAGALAGVLSAQCALGTHYTLGILTPVYNHSAMLANIEWFIAGAVLCCPLGVLGWLSQQRGALPLLARLVPAACVIADPIATQRLSIAPAEIPWSERYSDLLSGLLLLIAGLTWLSYTIYQTATGKRRAPEHPHAASLTRWSSRRPRR
;
A
#
# COMPACT_ATOMS: atom_id res chain seq x y z
N MET A 1 23.95 -13.96 -9.97
CA MET A 1 23.01 -14.50 -8.96
C MET A 1 21.93 -13.46 -8.77
N PRO A 2 20.62 -13.78 -8.85
CA PRO A 2 19.59 -12.78 -8.62
C PRO A 2 19.72 -12.30 -7.17
N GLU A 3 19.84 -10.98 -6.98
CA GLU A 3 19.84 -10.38 -5.65
C GLU A 3 18.59 -10.85 -4.90
N SER A 4 18.82 -11.41 -3.71
CA SER A 4 17.77 -11.81 -2.79
C SER A 4 16.77 -10.67 -2.60
N ALA A 5 15.48 -10.99 -2.50
CA ALA A 5 14.45 -10.00 -2.19
C ALA A 5 14.89 -9.10 -1.02
N ASP A 6 14.63 -7.79 -1.14
CA ASP A 6 15.05 -6.80 -0.14
C ASP A 6 14.11 -6.83 1.08
N TRP A 7 14.17 -7.94 1.82
CA TRP A 7 13.34 -8.19 3.00
C TRP A 7 13.54 -7.15 4.10
N LYS A 8 14.73 -6.54 4.16
CA LYS A 8 15.00 -5.43 5.08
C LYS A 8 14.11 -4.24 4.76
N LYS A 9 14.00 -3.85 3.48
CA LYS A 9 13.08 -2.79 3.07
C LYS A 9 11.62 -3.15 3.31
N VAL A 10 11.22 -4.40 3.03
CA VAL A 10 9.83 -4.87 3.30
C VAL A 10 9.48 -4.66 4.79
N LEU A 11 10.33 -5.15 5.69
CA LEU A 11 10.12 -5.00 7.13
C LEU A 11 10.14 -3.53 7.55
N LEU A 12 11.14 -2.76 7.11
CA LEU A 12 11.26 -1.34 7.46
C LEU A 12 10.03 -0.54 7.07
N LEU A 13 9.56 -0.66 5.81
CA LEU A 13 8.39 0.07 5.33
C LEU A 13 7.11 -0.34 6.07
N SER A 14 6.98 -1.61 6.43
CA SER A 14 5.83 -2.13 7.16
C SER A 14 5.80 -1.59 8.59
N VAL A 15 6.95 -1.60 9.28
CA VAL A 15 7.10 -1.02 10.63
C VAL A 15 6.85 0.49 10.60
N LEU A 16 7.39 1.21 9.61
CA LEU A 16 7.15 2.64 9.45
C LEU A 16 5.67 2.95 9.24
N LEU A 17 4.98 2.20 8.36
CA LEU A 17 3.55 2.39 8.12
C LEU A 17 2.73 2.10 9.38
N GLY A 18 2.97 0.96 10.04
CA GLY A 18 2.26 0.59 11.26
C GLY A 18 2.46 1.58 12.41
N THR A 19 3.69 2.10 12.56
CA THR A 19 4.02 3.12 13.56
C THR A 19 3.36 4.46 13.24
N ALA A 20 3.43 4.92 11.98
CA ALA A 20 2.77 6.15 11.54
C ALA A 20 1.25 6.07 11.73
N SER A 21 0.66 4.92 11.38
CA SER A 21 -0.75 4.61 11.58
C SER A 21 -1.15 4.71 13.05
N LEU A 22 -0.34 4.16 13.97
CA LEU A 22 -0.59 4.27 15.41
C LEU A 22 -0.49 5.72 15.89
N VAL A 23 0.62 6.41 15.59
CA VAL A 23 0.87 7.78 16.05
C VAL A 23 -0.26 8.71 15.62
N LEU A 24 -0.74 8.57 14.39
CA LEU A 24 -1.84 9.38 13.87
C LEU A 24 -3.20 9.00 14.45
N ASN A 25 -3.35 7.81 15.05
CA ASN A 25 -4.57 7.39 15.74
C ASN A 25 -4.60 7.76 17.23
N ILE A 26 -3.51 8.31 17.79
CA ILE A 26 -3.52 8.84 19.16
C ILE A 26 -4.24 10.18 19.19
N SER A 27 -5.27 10.30 20.03
CA SER A 27 -5.98 11.55 20.30
C SER A 27 -5.71 12.05 21.71
N PHE A 28 -5.61 13.36 21.86
CA PHE A 28 -5.47 14.02 23.16
C PHE A 28 -6.85 14.37 23.74
N GLN A 29 -6.93 14.50 25.07
CA GLN A 29 -8.18 14.79 25.77
C GLN A 29 -8.77 16.14 25.31
N GLU A 30 -7.92 17.15 25.12
CA GLU A 30 -8.29 18.48 24.65
C GLU A 30 -8.81 18.48 23.20
N GLU A 31 -8.40 17.47 22.42
CA GLU A 31 -8.94 17.22 21.09
C GLU A 31 -10.37 16.67 21.16
N ILE A 32 -10.59 15.71 22.07
CA ILE A 32 -11.88 15.04 22.29
C ILE A 32 -12.92 16.02 22.85
N GLU A 33 -12.50 16.89 23.78
CA GLU A 33 -13.32 17.97 24.35
C GLU A 33 -13.57 19.11 23.35
N GLY A 34 -12.88 19.07 22.21
CA GLY A 34 -13.12 19.95 21.08
C GLY A 34 -12.35 21.27 21.10
N GLY A 35 -11.43 21.47 22.05
CA GLY A 35 -10.60 22.67 22.14
C GLY A 35 -9.55 22.78 21.02
N TRP A 36 -9.10 21.66 20.45
CA TRP A 36 -7.99 21.62 19.48
C TRP A 36 -8.42 21.20 18.06
N GLN A 37 -9.50 21.80 17.53
CA GLN A 37 -10.05 21.42 16.22
C GLN A 37 -9.06 21.54 15.06
N THR A 38 -8.17 22.52 15.07
CA THR A 38 -7.19 22.69 13.97
C THR A 38 -6.18 21.56 13.93
N TYR A 39 -5.61 21.23 15.09
CA TYR A 39 -4.73 20.07 15.23
C TYR A 39 -5.47 18.77 14.87
N SER A 40 -6.70 18.62 15.39
CA SER A 40 -7.58 17.49 15.07
C SER A 40 -7.76 17.31 13.56
N GLY A 41 -8.04 18.39 12.83
CA GLY A 41 -8.22 18.36 11.38
C GLY A 41 -6.99 17.84 10.65
N PHE A 42 -5.79 18.35 10.98
CA PHE A 42 -4.55 17.87 10.37
C PHE A 42 -4.23 16.42 10.73
N ARG A 43 -4.33 16.06 12.01
CA ARG A 43 -4.09 14.69 12.49
C ARG A 43 -5.04 13.71 11.81
N LYS A 44 -6.35 14.00 11.79
CA LYS A 44 -7.37 13.16 11.14
C LYS A 44 -7.15 13.05 9.64
N THR A 45 -6.76 14.13 8.97
CA THR A 45 -6.38 14.07 7.54
C THR A 45 -5.22 13.10 7.35
N GLY A 46 -4.17 13.22 8.16
CA GLY A 46 -3.04 12.29 8.15
C GLY A 46 -3.47 10.85 8.42
N ALA A 47 -4.28 10.63 9.47
CA ALA A 47 -4.80 9.32 9.84
C ALA A 47 -5.62 8.70 8.70
N LYS A 48 -6.50 9.47 8.04
CA LYS A 48 -7.31 8.99 6.90
C LYS A 48 -6.46 8.63 5.69
N LEU A 49 -5.36 9.35 5.45
CA LEU A 49 -4.39 9.01 4.38
C LEU A 49 -3.59 7.76 4.72
N VAL A 50 -3.04 7.69 5.93
CA VAL A 50 -2.18 6.58 6.37
C VAL A 50 -2.97 5.29 6.57
N ASN A 51 -4.22 5.40 7.00
CA ASN A 51 -5.15 4.27 7.16
C ASN A 51 -6.07 4.09 5.95
N SER A 52 -5.72 4.68 4.80
CA SER A 52 -6.45 4.43 3.54
C SER A 52 -6.16 3.02 3.03
N GLY A 53 -7.19 2.32 2.56
CA GLY A 53 -7.01 0.97 2.01
C GLY A 53 -6.06 0.98 0.81
N SER A 54 -6.06 2.07 0.04
CA SER A 54 -5.15 2.26 -1.09
C SER A 54 -3.67 2.37 -0.70
N LEU A 55 -3.32 3.02 0.42
CA LEU A 55 -1.93 3.06 0.88
C LEU A 55 -1.43 1.69 1.33
N TRP A 56 -2.27 0.94 2.03
CA TRP A 56 -1.94 -0.43 2.47
C TRP A 56 -1.80 -1.38 1.27
N ALA A 57 -2.69 -1.25 0.28
CA ALA A 57 -2.57 -1.97 -0.98
C ALA A 57 -1.30 -1.58 -1.75
N ALA A 58 -0.94 -0.30 -1.76
CA ALA A 58 0.28 0.19 -2.39
C ALA A 58 1.55 -0.33 -1.69
N LEU A 59 1.56 -0.43 -0.35
CA LEU A 59 2.65 -1.06 0.40
C LEU A 59 2.83 -2.52 -0.05
N ALA A 60 1.76 -3.31 -0.07
CA ALA A 60 1.80 -4.71 -0.48
C ALA A 60 2.31 -4.88 -1.92
N PHE A 61 1.80 -4.06 -2.84
CA PHE A 61 2.24 -4.02 -4.23
C PHE A 61 3.73 -3.64 -4.33
N TYR A 62 4.16 -2.58 -3.64
CA TYR A 62 5.54 -2.13 -3.68
C TYR A 62 6.49 -3.18 -3.11
N CYS A 63 6.17 -3.77 -1.96
CA CYS A 63 6.95 -4.86 -1.37
C CYS A 63 7.04 -6.07 -2.30
N GLY A 64 5.94 -6.43 -2.97
CA GLY A 64 5.94 -7.49 -3.99
C GLY A 64 6.87 -7.19 -5.16
N SER A 65 6.99 -5.92 -5.56
CA SER A 65 7.88 -5.47 -6.64
C SER A 65 9.37 -5.57 -6.32
N LEU A 66 9.73 -5.71 -5.04
CA LEU A 66 11.12 -5.89 -4.57
C LEU A 66 11.57 -7.36 -4.62
N THR A 67 10.77 -8.26 -5.19
CA THR A 67 11.01 -9.71 -5.14
C THR A 67 11.33 -10.30 -6.51
N ALA A 68 12.03 -11.43 -6.52
CA ALA A 68 12.46 -12.09 -7.76
C ALA A 68 11.41 -13.02 -8.38
N THR A 69 10.43 -13.50 -7.61
CA THR A 69 9.49 -14.55 -8.05
C THR A 69 8.05 -14.21 -7.64
N PRO A 70 7.02 -14.71 -8.35
CA PRO A 70 5.63 -14.42 -7.99
C PRO A 70 5.26 -14.93 -6.59
N ARG A 71 5.81 -16.08 -6.18
CA ARG A 71 5.61 -16.64 -4.84
C ARG A 71 6.22 -15.74 -3.76
N ALA A 72 7.43 -15.24 -3.99
CA ALA A 72 8.04 -14.27 -3.08
C ALA A 72 7.24 -12.96 -3.05
N GLY A 73 6.70 -12.51 -4.19
CA GLY A 73 5.84 -11.33 -4.27
C GLY A 73 4.57 -11.48 -3.45
N ALA A 74 3.86 -12.61 -3.60
CA ALA A 74 2.70 -12.95 -2.78
C ALA A 74 3.04 -12.91 -1.28
N LEU A 75 4.14 -13.57 -0.89
CA LEU A 75 4.58 -13.60 0.49
C LEU A 75 4.95 -12.21 1.01
N ALA A 76 5.65 -11.39 0.24
CA ALA A 76 6.02 -10.03 0.62
C ALA A 76 4.78 -9.14 0.81
N GLY A 77 3.77 -9.26 -0.05
CA GLY A 77 2.51 -8.56 0.11
C GLY A 77 1.82 -8.93 1.42
N VAL A 78 1.65 -10.23 1.71
CA VAL A 78 1.06 -10.70 2.96
C VAL A 78 1.88 -10.24 4.18
N LEU A 79 3.18 -10.53 4.20
CA LEU A 79 4.04 -10.19 5.33
C LEU A 79 4.07 -8.70 5.61
N SER A 80 4.05 -7.86 4.56
CA SER A 80 4.04 -6.40 4.76
C SER A 80 2.78 -5.93 5.49
N ALA A 81 1.61 -6.41 5.09
CA ALA A 81 0.34 -6.08 5.74
C ALA A 81 0.27 -6.62 7.18
N GLN A 82 0.64 -7.89 7.39
CA GLN A 82 0.64 -8.49 8.73
C GLN A 82 1.65 -7.81 9.65
N CYS A 83 2.82 -7.43 9.15
CA CYS A 83 3.84 -6.72 9.91
C CYS A 83 3.39 -5.31 10.26
N ALA A 84 2.76 -4.58 9.33
CA ALA A 84 2.23 -3.24 9.58
C ALA A 84 1.07 -3.27 10.60
N LEU A 85 0.09 -4.17 10.45
CA LEU A 85 -1.00 -4.36 11.43
C LEU A 85 -0.45 -4.80 12.79
N GLY A 86 0.44 -5.81 12.79
CA GLY A 86 1.08 -6.31 13.99
C GLY A 86 1.83 -5.19 14.72
N THR A 87 2.59 -4.36 14.00
CA THR A 87 3.28 -3.19 14.57
C THR A 87 2.28 -2.21 15.17
N HIS A 88 1.24 -1.84 14.42
CA HIS A 88 0.20 -0.91 14.85
C HIS A 88 -0.46 -1.34 16.18
N TYR A 89 -0.97 -2.57 16.24
CA TYR A 89 -1.67 -3.06 17.43
C TYR A 89 -0.71 -3.39 18.57
N THR A 90 0.45 -4.01 18.28
CA THR A 90 1.41 -4.38 19.34
C THR A 90 1.95 -3.12 20.02
N LEU A 91 2.38 -2.12 19.25
CA LEU A 91 2.83 -0.86 19.84
C LEU A 91 1.69 -0.17 20.60
N GLY A 92 0.48 -0.14 20.05
CA GLY A 92 -0.66 0.48 20.74
C GLY A 92 -1.00 -0.20 22.07
N ILE A 93 -0.84 -1.52 22.18
CA ILE A 93 -0.98 -2.27 23.43
C ILE A 93 0.17 -1.96 24.40
N LEU A 94 1.41 -1.88 23.90
CA LEU A 94 2.60 -1.60 24.72
C LEU A 94 2.64 -0.14 25.23
N THR A 95 1.97 0.79 24.54
CA THR A 95 1.89 2.22 24.90
C THR A 95 0.54 2.61 25.55
N PRO A 96 -0.13 1.69 26.23
CA PRO A 96 -1.54 1.73 26.66
C PRO A 96 -2.57 2.53 25.83
N VAL A 97 -2.37 2.68 24.52
CA VAL A 97 -3.33 3.33 23.62
C VAL A 97 -4.49 2.39 23.31
N TYR A 98 -4.20 1.09 23.20
CA TYR A 98 -5.17 0.03 22.94
C TYR A 98 -5.23 -0.96 24.09
N ASN A 99 -6.43 -1.51 24.31
CA ASN A 99 -6.59 -2.65 25.22
C ASN A 99 -6.06 -3.95 24.59
N HIS A 100 -5.80 -4.97 25.43
CA HIS A 100 -5.27 -6.25 24.97
C HIS A 100 -6.17 -7.00 23.97
N SER A 101 -7.47 -6.71 23.94
CA SER A 101 -8.43 -7.31 22.99
C SER A 101 -8.45 -6.62 21.62
N ALA A 102 -7.79 -5.47 21.45
CA ALA A 102 -7.90 -4.66 20.25
C ALA A 102 -7.50 -5.41 18.98
N MET A 103 -6.46 -6.24 19.04
CA MET A 103 -6.02 -7.02 17.88
C MET A 103 -7.09 -8.04 17.45
N LEU A 104 -7.72 -8.74 18.40
CA LEU A 104 -8.77 -9.71 18.12
C LEU A 104 -10.06 -9.03 17.63
N ALA A 105 -10.38 -7.86 18.18
CA ALA A 105 -11.52 -7.05 17.75
C ALA A 105 -11.39 -6.50 16.33
N ASN A 106 -10.21 -6.61 15.72
CA ASN A 106 -9.88 -6.13 14.37
C ASN A 106 -9.33 -7.26 13.49
N ILE A 107 -9.66 -8.52 13.80
CA ILE A 107 -9.15 -9.70 13.09
C ILE A 107 -9.50 -9.69 11.60
N GLU A 108 -10.62 -9.06 11.22
CA GLU A 108 -11.04 -8.87 9.85
C GLU A 108 -10.00 -8.14 9.01
N TRP A 109 -9.25 -7.19 9.59
CA TRP A 109 -8.17 -6.50 8.89
C TRP A 109 -6.95 -7.39 8.66
N PHE A 110 -6.63 -8.27 9.61
CA PHE A 110 -5.58 -9.29 9.43
C PHE A 110 -5.96 -10.27 8.33
N ILE A 111 -7.22 -10.74 8.31
CA ILE A 111 -7.74 -11.63 7.27
C ILE A 111 -7.73 -10.92 5.91
N ALA A 112 -8.27 -9.70 5.82
CA ALA A 112 -8.27 -8.90 4.60
C ALA A 112 -6.83 -8.65 4.11
N GLY A 113 -5.90 -8.33 5.01
CA GLY A 113 -4.49 -8.19 4.72
C GLY A 113 -3.89 -9.46 4.13
N ALA A 114 -4.17 -10.64 4.70
CA ALA A 114 -3.67 -11.90 4.19
C ALA A 114 -4.26 -12.26 2.81
N VAL A 115 -5.56 -12.05 2.62
CA VAL A 115 -6.27 -12.43 1.39
C VAL A 115 -6.00 -11.46 0.26
N LEU A 116 -6.15 -10.16 0.49
CA LEU A 116 -6.07 -9.13 -0.56
C LEU A 116 -4.63 -8.74 -0.89
N CYS A 117 -3.71 -8.76 0.08
CA CYS A 117 -2.32 -8.36 -0.18
C CYS A 117 -1.50 -9.44 -0.89
N CYS A 118 -1.95 -10.71 -0.85
CA CYS A 118 -1.35 -11.80 -1.62
C CYS A 118 -1.37 -11.53 -3.14
N PRO A 119 -2.54 -11.34 -3.82
CA PRO A 119 -2.57 -11.02 -5.23
C PRO A 119 -1.93 -9.65 -5.55
N LEU A 120 -2.04 -8.66 -4.65
CA LEU A 120 -1.37 -7.36 -4.85
C LEU A 120 0.16 -7.49 -4.85
N GLY A 121 0.73 -8.33 -4.00
CA GLY A 121 2.15 -8.63 -4.01
C GLY A 121 2.60 -9.31 -5.31
N VAL A 122 1.79 -10.21 -5.86
CA VAL A 122 2.03 -10.81 -7.18
C VAL A 122 1.98 -9.76 -8.29
N LEU A 123 1.00 -8.85 -8.25
CA LEU A 123 0.90 -7.74 -9.21
C LEU A 123 2.12 -6.80 -9.10
N GLY A 124 2.62 -6.59 -7.89
CA GLY A 124 3.87 -5.90 -7.60
C GLY A 124 5.05 -6.52 -8.34
N TRP A 125 5.24 -7.84 -8.20
CA TRP A 125 6.26 -8.59 -8.94
C TRP A 125 6.04 -8.50 -10.47
N LEU A 126 4.80 -8.69 -10.93
CA LEU A 126 4.44 -8.66 -12.34
C LEU A 126 4.73 -7.30 -12.98
N SER A 127 4.57 -6.21 -12.22
CA SER A 127 4.83 -4.84 -12.68
C SER A 127 6.28 -4.61 -13.12
N GLN A 128 7.23 -5.42 -12.66
CA GLN A 128 8.64 -5.32 -13.05
C GLN A 128 8.95 -6.00 -14.39
N GLN A 129 8.01 -6.81 -14.91
CA GLN A 129 8.19 -7.54 -16.16
C GLN A 129 7.95 -6.64 -17.39
N ARG A 130 8.19 -7.19 -18.60
CA ARG A 130 7.95 -6.51 -19.89
C ARG A 130 6.67 -7.01 -20.54
N GLY A 131 5.97 -6.11 -21.25
CA GLY A 131 4.75 -6.40 -22.00
C GLY A 131 3.55 -5.59 -21.54
N ALA A 132 2.39 -5.82 -22.18
CA ALA A 132 1.15 -5.10 -21.90
C ALA A 132 0.57 -5.44 -20.51
N LEU A 133 0.62 -6.71 -20.09
CA LEU A 133 0.09 -7.12 -18.78
C LEU A 133 0.84 -6.48 -17.59
N PRO A 134 2.19 -6.42 -17.58
CA PRO A 134 2.94 -5.63 -16.59
C PRO A 134 2.60 -4.14 -16.57
N LEU A 135 2.28 -3.54 -17.73
CA LEU A 135 1.82 -2.15 -17.78
C LEU A 135 0.48 -2.00 -17.03
N LEU A 136 -0.48 -2.89 -17.28
CA LEU A 136 -1.74 -2.89 -16.54
C LEU A 136 -1.51 -3.07 -15.03
N ALA A 137 -0.61 -3.97 -14.64
CA ALA A 137 -0.25 -4.15 -13.22
C ALA A 137 0.29 -2.85 -12.58
N ARG A 138 1.08 -2.04 -13.32
CA ARG A 138 1.59 -0.74 -12.81
C ARG A 138 0.49 0.30 -12.59
N LEU A 139 -0.65 0.16 -13.24
CA LEU A 139 -1.78 1.08 -13.10
C LEU A 139 -2.66 0.73 -11.89
N VAL A 140 -2.52 -0.48 -11.33
CA VAL A 140 -3.34 -0.94 -10.20
C VAL A 140 -3.24 -0.01 -8.98
N PRO A 141 -2.05 0.41 -8.51
CA PRO A 141 -1.97 1.34 -7.38
C PRO A 141 -2.68 2.67 -7.65
N ALA A 142 -2.51 3.23 -8.85
CA ALA A 142 -3.19 4.47 -9.23
C ALA A 142 -4.72 4.30 -9.24
N ALA A 143 -5.22 3.19 -9.80
CA ALA A 143 -6.65 2.88 -9.80
C ALA A 143 -7.19 2.74 -8.36
N CYS A 144 -6.49 2.04 -7.47
CA CYS A 144 -6.87 1.91 -6.08
C CYS A 144 -6.93 3.27 -5.38
N VAL A 145 -5.90 4.11 -5.54
CA VAL A 145 -5.82 5.45 -4.92
C VAL A 145 -6.91 6.39 -5.42
N ILE A 146 -7.27 6.33 -6.71
CA ILE A 146 -8.36 7.14 -7.28
C ILE A 146 -9.73 6.64 -6.80
N ALA A 147 -9.92 5.32 -6.74
CA ALA A 147 -11.19 4.71 -6.35
C ALA A 147 -11.49 4.85 -4.85
N ASP A 148 -10.46 4.83 -3.99
CA ASP A 148 -10.60 4.86 -2.53
C ASP A 148 -11.47 6.02 -2.01
N PRO A 149 -11.22 7.30 -2.35
CA PRO A 149 -12.04 8.41 -1.84
C PRO A 149 -13.48 8.40 -2.37
N ILE A 150 -13.75 7.75 -3.51
CA ILE A 150 -15.10 7.58 -4.07
C ILE A 150 -15.82 6.45 -3.33
N ALA A 151 -15.16 5.30 -3.18
CA ALA A 151 -15.71 4.13 -2.50
C ALA A 151 -15.98 4.39 -1.02
N THR A 152 -15.15 5.22 -0.38
CA THR A 152 -15.30 5.62 1.02
C THR A 152 -16.10 6.90 1.22
N GLN A 153 -16.69 7.46 0.15
CA GLN A 153 -17.49 8.69 0.16
C GLN A 153 -16.81 9.92 0.81
N ARG A 154 -15.46 9.95 0.81
CA ARG A 154 -14.68 11.04 1.41
C ARG A 154 -14.82 12.39 0.68
N LEU A 155 -15.33 12.36 -0.55
CA LEU A 155 -15.57 13.56 -1.35
C LEU A 155 -16.94 14.21 -1.06
N SER A 156 -17.79 13.54 -0.29
CA SER A 156 -19.08 14.08 0.12
C SER A 156 -18.90 15.04 1.30
N ILE A 157 -19.56 16.19 1.24
CA ILE A 157 -19.54 17.16 2.35
C ILE A 157 -20.44 16.63 3.46
N ALA A 158 -19.84 16.36 4.62
CA ALA A 158 -20.58 15.94 5.81
C ALA A 158 -21.58 17.02 6.28
N PRO A 159 -22.66 16.65 6.99
CA PRO A 159 -23.62 17.60 7.54
C PRO A 159 -22.99 18.65 8.47
N ALA A 160 -23.69 19.78 8.67
CA ALA A 160 -23.16 20.92 9.41
C ALA A 160 -22.95 20.64 10.91
N GLU A 161 -23.66 19.65 11.43
CA GLU A 161 -23.64 19.17 12.82
C GLU A 161 -22.35 18.43 13.17
N ILE A 162 -21.61 17.94 12.17
CA ILE A 162 -20.33 17.25 12.34
C ILE A 162 -19.23 18.30 12.58
N PRO A 163 -18.34 18.12 13.59
CA PRO A 163 -17.22 19.02 13.84
C PRO A 163 -16.43 19.30 12.55
N TRP A 164 -16.03 20.56 12.35
CA TRP A 164 -15.39 20.96 11.10
C TRP A 164 -14.10 20.15 10.83
N SER A 165 -13.37 19.78 11.89
CA SER A 165 -12.16 18.94 11.80
C SER A 165 -12.42 17.61 11.11
N GLU A 166 -13.55 16.98 11.40
CA GLU A 166 -13.96 15.71 10.79
C GLU A 166 -14.39 15.93 9.33
N ARG A 167 -15.29 16.89 9.13
CA ARG A 167 -15.87 17.23 7.82
C ARG A 167 -14.81 17.61 6.78
N TYR A 168 -13.87 18.47 7.14
CA TYR A 168 -12.84 18.93 6.20
C TYR A 168 -11.68 17.93 6.09
N SER A 169 -11.43 17.07 7.09
CA SER A 169 -10.40 16.04 6.95
C SER A 169 -10.81 14.92 5.98
N ASP A 170 -12.10 14.59 5.87
CA ASP A 170 -12.60 13.70 4.81
C ASP A 170 -12.34 14.30 3.44
N LEU A 171 -12.84 15.51 3.21
CA LEU A 171 -12.69 16.20 1.92
C LEU A 171 -11.21 16.37 1.55
N LEU A 172 -10.39 16.85 2.49
CA LEU A 172 -8.97 17.09 2.24
C LEU A 172 -8.23 15.79 1.96
N SER A 173 -8.44 14.74 2.74
CA SER A 173 -7.80 13.44 2.48
C SER A 173 -8.27 12.85 1.15
N GLY A 174 -9.55 13.01 0.80
CA GLY A 174 -10.09 12.55 -0.47
C GLY A 174 -9.50 13.27 -1.69
N LEU A 175 -9.38 14.60 -1.61
CA LEU A 175 -8.73 15.40 -2.66
C LEU A 175 -7.24 15.05 -2.80
N LEU A 176 -6.53 14.87 -1.68
CA LEU A 176 -5.12 14.49 -1.70
C LEU A 176 -4.91 13.10 -2.34
N LEU A 177 -5.78 12.13 -2.04
CA LEU A 177 -5.75 10.82 -2.70
C LEU A 177 -5.99 10.96 -4.21
N LEU A 178 -7.01 11.71 -4.63
CA LEU A 178 -7.26 11.93 -6.07
C LEU A 178 -6.05 12.55 -6.78
N ILE A 179 -5.47 13.61 -6.21
CA ILE A 179 -4.28 14.27 -6.78
C ILE A 179 -3.12 13.28 -6.87
N ALA A 180 -2.85 12.51 -5.81
CA ALA A 180 -1.78 11.52 -5.79
C ALA A 180 -2.00 10.42 -6.84
N GLY A 181 -3.23 9.90 -6.94
CA GLY A 181 -3.61 8.86 -7.91
C GLY A 181 -3.47 9.32 -9.36
N LEU A 182 -3.97 10.52 -9.68
CA LEU A 182 -3.83 11.12 -11.01
C LEU A 182 -2.36 11.43 -11.35
N THR A 183 -1.59 11.88 -10.38
CA THR A 183 -0.14 12.10 -10.53
C THR A 183 0.58 10.79 -10.84
N TRP A 184 0.29 9.72 -10.08
CA TRP A 184 0.86 8.39 -10.32
C TRP A 184 0.50 7.87 -11.72
N LEU A 185 -0.78 7.96 -12.08
CA LEU A 185 -1.28 7.55 -13.39
C LEU A 185 -0.53 8.26 -14.52
N SER A 186 -0.49 9.59 -14.46
CA SER A 186 0.18 10.44 -15.45
C SER A 186 1.67 10.12 -15.55
N TYR A 187 2.34 9.95 -14.41
CA TYR A 187 3.76 9.60 -14.37
C TYR A 187 4.05 8.21 -14.95
N THR A 188 3.15 7.25 -14.75
CA THR A 188 3.28 5.89 -15.29
C THR A 188 3.09 5.87 -16.81
N ILE A 189 2.11 6.61 -17.31
CA ILE A 189 1.87 6.79 -18.75
C ILE A 189 3.08 7.50 -19.39
N TYR A 190 3.55 8.59 -18.79
CA TYR A 190 4.70 9.35 -19.28
C TYR A 190 5.98 8.51 -19.37
N GLN A 191 6.30 7.73 -18.32
CA GLN A 191 7.47 6.83 -18.35
C GLN A 191 7.37 5.77 -19.44
N THR A 192 6.15 5.28 -19.71
CA THR A 192 5.90 4.28 -20.75
C THR A 192 6.05 4.89 -22.14
N ALA A 193 5.48 6.07 -22.37
CA ALA A 193 5.56 6.79 -23.64
C ALA A 193 6.98 7.23 -23.99
N THR A 194 7.78 7.62 -22.98
CA THR A 194 9.17 8.10 -23.18
C THR A 194 10.21 6.98 -23.17
N GLY A 195 9.82 5.72 -22.95
CA GLY A 195 10.75 4.60 -22.88
C GLY A 195 11.80 4.70 -21.76
N LYS A 196 11.63 5.62 -20.80
CA LYS A 196 12.63 5.93 -19.75
C LYS A 196 12.84 4.79 -18.75
N ARG A 197 11.91 3.85 -18.63
CA ARG A 197 12.09 2.65 -17.81
C ARG A 197 12.77 1.54 -18.61
N ARG A 198 14.12 1.52 -18.57
CA ARG A 198 14.90 0.31 -18.86
C ARG A 198 14.77 -0.64 -17.68
N ALA A 199 14.18 -1.81 -17.90
CA ALA A 199 14.14 -2.87 -16.89
C ALA A 199 15.58 -3.31 -16.53
N PRO A 200 15.83 -3.78 -15.28
CA PRO A 200 17.05 -4.52 -14.97
C PRO A 200 17.19 -5.67 -15.97
N GLU A 201 18.39 -5.88 -16.51
CA GLU A 201 18.68 -7.03 -17.37
C GLU A 201 18.56 -8.31 -16.55
N HIS A 202 17.38 -8.94 -16.53
CA HIS A 202 17.25 -10.28 -16.00
C HIS A 202 17.64 -11.31 -17.09
N PRO A 203 18.66 -12.16 -16.88
CA PRO A 203 19.19 -13.06 -17.91
C PRO A 203 18.30 -14.26 -18.27
N HIS A 204 17.08 -14.39 -17.75
CA HIS A 204 16.37 -15.68 -17.78
C HIS A 204 15.68 -16.01 -19.10
N ALA A 205 15.37 -15.03 -19.95
CA ALA A 205 14.66 -15.27 -21.20
C ALA A 205 15.51 -15.99 -22.28
N ALA A 206 16.84 -16.01 -22.14
CA ALA A 206 17.73 -16.65 -23.12
C ALA A 206 17.94 -18.16 -22.89
N SER A 207 17.43 -18.72 -21.79
CA SER A 207 17.71 -20.12 -21.41
C SER A 207 16.67 -21.14 -21.88
N LEU A 208 15.45 -20.71 -22.21
CA LEU A 208 14.37 -21.62 -22.62
C LEU A 208 14.32 -21.89 -24.14
N THR A 209 15.02 -21.12 -24.96
CA THR A 209 15.07 -21.31 -26.43
C THR A 209 16.28 -22.11 -26.91
N ARG A 210 17.25 -22.44 -26.04
CA ARG A 210 18.46 -23.21 -26.43
C ARG A 210 18.36 -24.72 -26.28
N TRP A 211 17.22 -25.26 -25.84
CA TRP A 211 17.06 -26.69 -25.55
C TRP A 211 16.32 -27.49 -26.64
N SER A 212 16.02 -26.89 -27.80
CA SER A 212 15.34 -27.59 -28.91
C SER A 212 16.24 -27.97 -30.09
N SER A 213 17.53 -27.64 -30.09
CA SER A 213 18.40 -27.84 -31.27
C SER A 213 19.42 -28.99 -31.18
N ARG A 214 19.39 -29.85 -30.15
CA ARG A 214 20.22 -31.06 -30.11
C ARG A 214 19.38 -32.32 -30.34
N ARG A 215 19.01 -32.59 -31.59
CA ARG A 215 18.73 -33.97 -32.02
C ARG A 215 20.07 -34.68 -32.26
N PRO A 216 20.31 -35.86 -31.65
CA PRO A 216 21.47 -36.66 -32.00
C PRO A 216 21.26 -37.24 -33.40
N ARG A 217 22.23 -37.02 -34.30
CA ARG A 217 22.34 -37.80 -35.53
C ARG A 217 22.72 -39.23 -35.13
N ARG A 218 21.89 -40.20 -35.49
CA ARG A 218 22.28 -41.59 -35.71
C ARG A 218 21.83 -41.95 -37.12
#